data_AF-A0A954F5T2-F1
#
_entry.id   AF-A0A954F5T2-F1
#
_cell.length_a   1.000
_cell.length_b   1.000
_cell.length_c   1.000
_cell.angle_alpha   90.00
_cell.angle_beta   90.00
_cell.angle_gamma   90.00
#
_symmetry.space_group_name_H-M   'P 1'
#
loop_
_entity.id
_entity.type
_entity.pdbx_description
1 polymer ?
#
loop_
_entity_poly.entity_id
_entity_poly.type
_entity_poly.pdbx_seq_one_letter_code
_entity_poly.pdbx_strand_id
1 'polypeptide(L)'
;YGFQGHALKAERLYREVFDTAVSPENRGHAAMQIGQLHTEEGEHRLAATYYRWITLTGLAEQEPRFWPAYFNLAIASLGMGRLQAGMHWFRELLNRFPERGPAVASLCMASQTLRKTIDADPAFAVHFELSCPELFSIDSQGGAQ
;
A
#
# COMPACT_ATOMS: atom_id res chain seq x y z
N TYR A 1 -16.62 -4.27 -22.86
CA TYR A 1 -16.63 -5.70 -22.51
C TYR A 1 -15.26 -6.38 -22.45
N GLY A 2 -14.17 -5.84 -23.03
CA GLY A 2 -12.85 -6.49 -22.99
C GLY A 2 -12.11 -6.40 -21.64
N PHE A 3 -12.07 -5.22 -21.01
CA PHE A 3 -11.23 -4.98 -19.82
C PHE A 3 -11.63 -5.84 -18.60
N GLN A 4 -12.93 -5.93 -18.29
CA GLN A 4 -13.44 -6.79 -17.22
C GLN A 4 -13.16 -8.29 -17.47
N GLY A 5 -13.26 -8.75 -18.72
CA GLY A 5 -12.93 -10.14 -19.04
C GLY A 5 -11.44 -10.46 -18.85
N HIS A 6 -10.57 -9.49 -19.11
CA HIS A 6 -9.13 -9.64 -18.87
C HIS A 6 -8.79 -9.59 -17.37
N ALA A 7 -9.41 -8.69 -16.60
CA ALA A 7 -9.23 -8.59 -15.16
C ALA A 7 -9.63 -9.90 -14.45
N LEU A 8 -10.81 -10.44 -14.75
CA LEU A 8 -11.28 -11.72 -14.18
C LEU A 8 -10.37 -12.90 -14.54
N LYS A 9 -9.85 -12.93 -15.78
CA LYS A 9 -8.91 -13.97 -16.21
C LYS A 9 -7.57 -13.84 -15.48
N ALA A 10 -7.05 -12.62 -15.32
CA ALA A 10 -5.81 -12.35 -14.61
C ALA A 10 -5.93 -12.73 -13.13
N GLU A 11 -7.02 -12.29 -12.48
CA GLU A 11 -7.31 -12.62 -11.08
C GLU A 11 -7.31 -14.13 -10.86
N ARG A 12 -7.98 -14.90 -11.72
CA ARG A 12 -8.02 -16.37 -11.62
C ARG A 12 -6.62 -16.99 -11.68
N LEU A 13 -5.77 -16.53 -12.62
CA LEU A 13 -4.41 -17.04 -12.76
C LEU A 13 -3.54 -16.70 -11.55
N TYR A 14 -3.63 -15.46 -11.05
CA TYR A 14 -2.90 -15.08 -9.85
C TYR A 14 -3.40 -15.85 -8.63
N ARG A 15 -4.71 -16.09 -8.51
CA ARG A 15 -5.28 -16.86 -7.41
C ARG A 15 -4.77 -18.30 -7.41
N GLU A 16 -4.69 -18.93 -8.58
CA GLU A 16 -4.09 -20.27 -8.71
C GLU A 16 -2.64 -20.30 -8.22
N VAL A 17 -1.82 -19.31 -8.59
CA VAL A 17 -0.43 -19.18 -8.09
C VAL A 17 -0.42 -18.94 -6.57
N PHE A 18 -1.28 -18.05 -6.07
CA PHE A 18 -1.38 -17.77 -4.64
C PHE A 18 -1.74 -19.01 -3.81
N ASP A 19 -2.62 -19.86 -4.32
CA ASP A 19 -3.11 -21.04 -3.61
C ASP A 19 -2.15 -22.23 -3.72
N THR A 20 -1.44 -22.38 -4.84
CA THR A 20 -0.69 -23.62 -5.16
C THR A 20 0.83 -23.47 -5.16
N ALA A 21 1.38 -22.27 -5.26
CA ALA A 21 2.83 -22.10 -5.35
C ALA A 21 3.52 -22.49 -4.05
N VAL A 22 4.59 -23.27 -4.17
CA VAL A 22 5.45 -23.67 -3.03
C VAL A 22 6.25 -22.49 -2.50
N SER A 23 6.75 -21.61 -3.39
CA SER A 23 7.56 -20.45 -3.02
C SER A 23 6.69 -19.34 -2.41
N PRO A 24 7.00 -18.87 -1.18
CA PRO A 24 6.34 -17.72 -0.57
C PRO A 24 6.47 -16.44 -1.41
N GLU A 25 7.59 -16.25 -2.12
CA GLU A 25 7.81 -15.10 -3.01
C GLU A 25 6.79 -15.09 -4.17
N ASN A 26 6.56 -16.25 -4.80
CA ASN A 26 5.58 -16.37 -5.88
C ASN A 26 4.16 -16.09 -5.38
N ARG A 27 3.83 -16.58 -4.17
CA ARG A 27 2.55 -16.27 -3.51
C ARG A 27 2.45 -14.79 -3.19
N GLY A 28 3.54 -14.16 -2.74
CA GLY A 28 3.61 -12.71 -2.49
C GLY A 28 3.37 -11.89 -3.75
N HIS A 29 3.99 -12.25 -4.86
CA HIS A 29 3.75 -11.58 -6.15
C HIS A 29 2.30 -11.73 -6.59
N ALA A 30 1.74 -12.94 -6.49
CA ALA A 30 0.33 -13.17 -6.77
C ALA A 30 -0.59 -12.32 -5.88
N ALA A 31 -0.34 -12.29 -4.57
CA ALA A 31 -1.10 -11.48 -3.61
C ALA A 31 -1.03 -9.97 -3.95
N MET A 32 0.15 -9.46 -4.32
CA MET A 32 0.30 -8.06 -4.76
C MET A 32 -0.55 -7.74 -5.99
N GLN A 33 -0.57 -8.64 -6.98
CA GLN A 33 -1.34 -8.44 -8.21
C GLN A 33 -2.85 -8.56 -7.99
N ILE A 34 -3.31 -9.54 -7.21
CA ILE A 34 -4.74 -9.68 -6.87
C ILE A 34 -5.20 -8.46 -6.06
N GLY A 35 -4.39 -8.02 -5.09
CA GLY A 35 -4.69 -6.83 -4.30
C GLY A 35 -4.80 -5.57 -5.18
N GLN A 36 -3.93 -5.44 -6.18
CA GLN A 36 -3.94 -4.30 -7.10
C GLN A 36 -5.21 -4.30 -7.96
N LEU A 37 -5.59 -5.45 -8.53
CA LEU A 37 -6.83 -5.60 -9.31
C LEU A 37 -8.05 -5.17 -8.49
N HIS A 38 -8.18 -5.65 -7.26
CA HIS A 38 -9.30 -5.25 -6.39
C HIS A 38 -9.22 -3.79 -5.96
N THR A 39 -8.03 -3.20 -5.84
CA THR A 39 -7.89 -1.76 -5.55
C THR A 39 -8.41 -0.92 -6.70
N GLU A 40 -8.11 -1.31 -7.94
CA GLU A 40 -8.58 -0.65 -9.17
C GLU A 40 -10.10 -0.77 -9.35
N GLU A 41 -10.68 -1.88 -8.90
CA GLU A 41 -12.13 -2.10 -8.91
C GLU A 41 -12.87 -1.41 -7.75
N GLY A 42 -12.14 -0.81 -6.79
CA GLY A 42 -12.71 -0.19 -5.58
C GLY A 42 -13.09 -1.19 -4.49
N GLU A 43 -12.78 -2.47 -4.66
CA GLU A 43 -13.00 -3.57 -3.72
C GLU A 43 -11.93 -3.59 -2.61
N HIS A 44 -11.80 -2.46 -1.90
CA HIS A 44 -10.73 -2.20 -0.95
C HIS A 44 -10.63 -3.25 0.17
N ARG A 45 -11.75 -3.88 0.57
CA ARG A 45 -11.74 -4.94 1.58
C ARG A 45 -11.07 -6.22 1.08
N LEU A 46 -11.31 -6.61 -0.16
CA LEU A 46 -10.66 -7.76 -0.77
C LEU A 46 -9.18 -7.45 -1.01
N ALA A 47 -8.87 -6.27 -1.54
CA ALA A 47 -7.49 -5.83 -1.71
C ALA A 47 -6.68 -5.91 -0.40
N ALA A 48 -7.23 -5.36 0.68
CA ALA A 48 -6.59 -5.39 2.00
C ALA A 48 -6.35 -6.81 2.51
N THR A 49 -7.15 -7.80 2.13
CA THR A 49 -6.96 -9.19 2.56
C THR A 49 -5.65 -9.75 2.00
N TYR A 50 -5.36 -9.50 0.72
CA TYR A 50 -4.15 -10.00 0.08
C TYR A 50 -2.88 -9.26 0.54
N TYR A 51 -2.95 -7.93 0.65
CA TYR A 51 -1.81 -7.17 1.19
C TYR A 51 -1.52 -7.53 2.65
N ARG A 52 -2.57 -7.79 3.46
CA ARG A 52 -2.42 -8.19 4.86
C ARG A 52 -1.79 -9.57 5.00
N TRP A 53 -2.03 -10.48 4.06
CA TRP A 53 -1.36 -11.77 4.07
C TRP A 53 0.17 -11.61 4.00
N ILE A 54 0.66 -10.69 3.16
CA ILE A 54 2.10 -10.40 3.01
C ILE A 54 2.68 -9.88 4.33
N THR A 55 1.99 -8.94 4.99
CA THR A 55 2.49 -8.36 6.25
C THR A 55 2.38 -9.34 7.43
N LEU A 56 1.32 -10.16 7.50
CA LEU A 56 1.13 -11.14 8.56
C LEU A 56 2.11 -12.32 8.48
N THR A 57 2.56 -12.68 7.28
CA THR A 57 3.54 -13.76 7.08
C THR A 57 4.98 -13.31 7.32
N GLY A 58 5.22 -12.00 7.49
CA GLY A 58 6.57 -11.43 7.59
C GLY A 58 7.32 -11.43 6.26
N LEU A 59 6.62 -11.64 5.14
CA LEU A 59 7.24 -11.75 3.82
C LEU A 59 7.88 -10.44 3.38
N ALA A 60 7.31 -9.30 3.76
CA ALA A 60 7.89 -7.99 3.45
C ALA A 60 9.24 -7.75 4.15
N GLU A 61 9.44 -8.32 5.33
CA GLU A 61 10.70 -8.22 6.07
C GLU A 61 11.76 -9.18 5.52
N GLN A 62 11.35 -10.37 5.08
CA GLN A 62 12.26 -11.37 4.47
C GLN A 62 12.66 -10.97 3.05
N GLU A 63 11.71 -10.44 2.29
CA GLU A 63 11.87 -10.01 0.91
C GLU A 63 11.47 -8.53 0.81
N PRO A 64 12.42 -7.60 1.04
CA PRO A 64 12.15 -6.16 1.16
C PRO A 64 11.36 -5.57 -0.01
N ARG A 65 11.40 -6.18 -1.19
CA ARG A 65 10.59 -5.78 -2.36
C ARG A 65 9.08 -5.72 -2.09
N PHE A 66 8.59 -6.44 -1.06
CA PHE A 66 7.17 -6.45 -0.71
C PHE A 66 6.78 -5.38 0.32
N TRP A 67 7.69 -4.47 0.71
CA TRP A 67 7.34 -3.30 1.52
C TRP A 67 6.09 -2.53 1.01
N PRO A 68 5.80 -2.42 -0.31
CA PRO A 68 4.61 -1.70 -0.78
C PRO A 68 3.29 -2.30 -0.30
N ALA A 69 3.27 -3.54 0.21
CA ALA A 69 2.07 -4.13 0.82
C ALA A 69 1.57 -3.28 2.01
N TYR A 70 2.46 -2.70 2.82
CA TYR A 70 2.07 -1.81 3.90
C TYR A 70 1.45 -0.51 3.39
N PHE A 71 2.04 0.09 2.35
CA PHE A 71 1.46 1.28 1.70
C PHE A 71 0.08 0.99 1.14
N ASN A 72 -0.06 -0.14 0.42
CA ASN A 72 -1.33 -0.52 -0.17
C ASN A 72 -2.39 -0.86 0.88
N LEU A 73 -2.01 -1.40 2.05
CA LEU A 73 -2.90 -1.54 3.20
C LEU A 73 -3.38 -0.20 3.76
N ALA A 74 -2.49 0.79 3.81
CA ALA A 74 -2.86 2.15 4.20
C ALA A 74 -3.92 2.71 3.24
N ILE A 75 -3.63 2.66 1.93
CA ILE A 75 -4.54 3.15 0.89
C ILE A 75 -5.88 2.41 0.88
N ALA A 76 -5.88 1.08 0.95
CA ALA A 76 -7.12 0.30 1.02
C ALA A 76 -7.92 0.65 2.28
N SER A 77 -7.25 0.88 3.42
CA SER A 77 -7.91 1.31 4.66
C SER A 77 -8.57 2.68 4.53
N LEU A 78 -7.90 3.64 3.89
CA LEU A 78 -8.46 4.96 3.59
C LEU A 78 -9.64 4.85 2.61
N GLY A 79 -9.54 4.01 1.57
CA GLY A 79 -10.64 3.74 0.64
C GLY A 79 -11.89 3.16 1.31
N MET A 80 -11.73 2.48 2.46
CA MET A 80 -12.84 2.01 3.31
C MET A 80 -13.32 3.06 4.33
N GLY A 81 -12.79 4.29 4.30
CA GLY A 81 -13.08 5.34 5.29
C GLY A 81 -12.44 5.10 6.67
N ARG A 82 -11.53 4.12 6.79
CA ARG A 82 -10.91 3.73 8.06
C ARG A 82 -9.62 4.53 8.29
N LEU A 83 -9.77 5.82 8.55
CA LEU A 83 -8.66 6.78 8.67
C LEU A 83 -7.57 6.33 9.66
N GLN A 84 -7.97 5.91 10.86
CA GLN A 84 -7.05 5.44 11.90
C GLN A 84 -6.27 4.18 11.49
N ALA A 85 -6.92 3.27 10.77
CA ALA A 85 -6.23 2.08 10.25
C ALA A 85 -5.24 2.45 9.12
N GLY A 86 -5.61 3.40 8.26
CA GLY A 86 -4.71 3.93 7.23
C GLY A 86 -3.45 4.53 7.84
N MET A 87 -3.62 5.38 8.86
CA MET A 87 -2.52 5.98 9.62
C MET A 87 -1.61 4.96 10.28
N HIS A 88 -2.21 3.95 10.93
CA HIS A 88 -1.44 2.86 11.53
C HIS A 88 -0.52 2.18 10.52
N TRP A 89 -1.01 1.87 9.31
CA TRP A 89 -0.20 1.20 8.29
C TRP A 89 0.89 2.11 7.69
N PHE A 90 0.65 3.41 7.54
CA PHE A 90 1.71 4.35 7.17
C PHE A 90 2.83 4.39 8.21
N ARG A 91 2.48 4.43 9.50
CA ARG A 91 3.47 4.43 10.58
C ARG A 91 4.25 3.11 10.65
N GLU A 92 3.57 1.97 10.50
CA GLU A 92 4.23 0.66 10.45
C GLU A 92 5.21 0.57 9.27
N LEU A 93 4.82 1.05 8.09
CA LEU A 93 5.69 1.09 6.92
C LEU A 93 6.99 1.84 7.21
N LEU A 94 6.90 3.04 7.77
CA LEU A 94 8.06 3.89 8.02
C LEU A 94 8.91 3.43 9.21
N ASN A 95 8.31 2.74 10.18
CA ASN A 95 9.06 2.11 11.28
C ASN A 95 9.90 0.92 10.79
N ARG A 96 9.36 0.12 9.87
CA ARG A 96 10.02 -1.10 9.38
C ARG A 96 10.98 -0.85 8.24
N PHE A 97 10.65 0.13 7.39
CA PHE A 97 11.41 0.46 6.18
C PHE A 97 11.69 1.96 6.12
N PRO A 98 12.41 2.53 7.11
CA PRO A 98 12.69 3.97 7.16
C PRO A 98 13.46 4.46 5.91
N GLU A 99 14.27 3.60 5.29
CA GLU A 99 15.01 3.91 4.07
C GLU A 99 14.10 4.12 2.84
N ARG A 100 12.82 3.76 2.94
CA ARG A 100 11.84 3.93 1.87
C ARG A 100 11.11 5.26 1.93
N GLY A 101 11.35 6.11 2.94
CA GLY A 101 10.70 7.41 3.10
C GLY A 101 10.53 8.21 1.81
N PRO A 102 11.59 8.46 1.00
CA PRO A 102 11.46 9.18 -0.27
C PRO A 102 10.54 8.51 -1.31
N ALA A 103 10.60 7.18 -1.39
CA ALA A 103 9.72 6.41 -2.28
C ALA A 103 8.27 6.45 -1.78
N VAL A 104 8.05 6.35 -0.47
CA VAL A 104 6.72 6.48 0.15
C VAL A 104 6.14 7.87 -0.08
N ALA A 105 6.93 8.94 0.08
CA ALA A 105 6.50 10.31 -0.20
C ALA A 105 6.04 10.47 -1.66
N SER A 106 6.80 9.90 -2.60
CA SER A 106 6.45 9.89 -4.02
C SER A 106 5.13 9.17 -4.30
N LEU A 107 4.89 8.02 -3.64
CA LEU A 107 3.63 7.29 -3.75
C LEU A 107 2.45 8.05 -3.11
N CYS A 108 2.68 8.71 -1.96
CA CYS A 108 1.68 9.57 -1.33
C CYS A 108 1.24 10.70 -2.28
N MET A 109 2.19 11.38 -2.92
CA MET A 109 1.90 12.43 -3.91
C MET A 109 1.10 11.93 -5.11
N ALA A 110 1.37 10.69 -5.56
CA ALA A 110 0.68 10.08 -6.68
C ALA A 110 -0.70 9.48 -6.31
N SER A 111 -0.99 9.29 -5.03
CA SER A 111 -2.18 8.58 -4.58
C SER A 111 -3.44 9.42 -4.63
N GLN A 112 -4.35 9.07 -5.54
CA GLN A 112 -5.65 9.75 -5.66
C GLN A 112 -6.55 9.51 -4.44
N THR A 113 -6.50 8.32 -3.85
CA THR A 113 -7.28 7.98 -2.63
C THR A 113 -6.81 8.81 -1.43
N LEU A 114 -5.51 8.97 -1.26
CA LEU A 114 -4.96 9.80 -0.19
C LEU A 114 -5.36 11.27 -0.38
N ARG A 115 -5.22 11.80 -1.60
CA ARG A 115 -5.67 13.16 -1.92
C ARG A 115 -7.15 13.38 -1.62
N LYS A 116 -8.03 12.48 -2.10
CA LYS A 116 -9.47 12.55 -1.80
C LYS A 116 -9.77 12.52 -0.30
N THR A 117 -8.99 11.74 0.46
CA THR A 117 -9.14 11.65 1.92
C THR A 117 -8.76 12.96 2.61
N ILE A 118 -7.64 13.56 2.20
CA ILE A 118 -7.17 14.87 2.69
C ILE A 118 -8.17 15.97 2.34
N ASP A 119 -8.67 15.99 1.10
CA ASP A 119 -9.66 16.99 0.65
C ASP A 119 -10.98 16.88 1.42
N ALA A 120 -11.38 15.66 1.79
CA ALA A 120 -12.59 15.40 2.57
C ALA A 120 -12.43 15.70 4.07
N ASP A 121 -11.23 15.54 4.62
CA ASP A 121 -10.93 15.75 6.03
C ASP A 121 -9.56 16.45 6.21
N PRO A 122 -9.54 17.79 6.32
CA PRO A 122 -8.31 18.53 6.59
C PRO A 122 -7.64 18.17 7.94
N ALA A 123 -8.40 17.68 8.92
CA ALA A 123 -7.82 17.26 10.19
C ALA A 123 -7.00 15.97 10.02
N PHE A 124 -7.39 15.09 9.09
CA PHE A 124 -6.57 13.95 8.70
C PHE A 124 -5.22 14.40 8.15
N ALA A 125 -5.17 15.45 7.32
CA ALA A 125 -3.91 15.95 6.75
C ALA A 125 -2.93 16.41 7.84
N VAL A 126 -3.42 17.20 8.81
CA VAL A 126 -2.62 17.64 9.97
C VAL A 126 -2.13 16.45 10.78
N HIS A 127 -3.00 15.47 11.04
CA HIS A 127 -2.62 14.28 11.78
C HIS A 127 -1.61 13.41 11.01
N PHE A 128 -1.73 13.33 9.69
CA PHE A 128 -0.82 12.59 8.83
C PHE A 128 0.58 13.21 8.83
N GLU A 129 0.67 14.53 8.71
CA GLU A 129 1.92 15.28 8.81
C GLU A 129 2.60 15.12 10.17
N LEU A 130 1.85 15.23 11.27
CA LEU A 130 2.39 15.07 12.63
C LEU A 130 2.87 13.65 12.91
N SER A 131 2.22 12.63 12.33
CA SER A 131 2.54 11.21 12.59
C SER A 131 3.64 10.65 11.69
N CYS A 132 3.81 11.25 10.51
CA CYS A 132 4.77 10.84 9.48
C CYS A 132 5.56 12.05 8.95
N PRO A 133 6.21 12.86 9.82
CA PRO A 133 6.89 14.09 9.40
C PRO A 133 8.00 13.83 8.38
N GLU A 134 8.64 12.66 8.42
CA GLU A 134 9.67 12.25 7.45
C GLU A 134 9.18 12.18 6.00
N LEU A 135 7.86 12.14 5.75
CA LEU A 135 7.29 12.18 4.40
C LEU A 135 7.17 13.59 3.84
N PHE A 136 7.25 14.61 4.70
CA PHE A 136 7.00 16.02 4.38
C PHE A 136 8.24 16.88 4.52
N SER A 137 9.26 16.39 5.21
CA SER A 137 10.58 17.01 5.25
C SER A 137 11.16 17.03 3.83
N ILE A 138 11.03 18.19 3.18
CA ILE A 138 11.88 18.54 2.04
C ILE A 138 13.29 18.54 2.62
N ASP A 139 14.15 17.66 2.11
CA ASP A 139 15.55 17.65 2.49
C ASP A 139 16.09 19.09 2.48
N SER A 140 16.39 19.62 3.67
CA SER A 140 17.33 20.72 3.86
C SER A 140 18.76 20.24 3.60
N GLN A 141 18.96 19.41 2.58
CA GLN A 141 20.25 18.97 2.03
C GLN A 141 20.50 19.79 0.77
N GLY A 142 20.67 21.09 0.97
CA GLY A 142 20.88 22.07 -0.09
C GLY A 142 21.39 23.38 0.48
N GLY A 143 22.49 23.34 1.25
CA GLY A 143 23.10 24.56 1.76
C GLY A 143 24.02 24.36 2.96
N ALA A 144 25.20 23.80 2.74
CA ALA A 144 26.41 24.21 3.45
C ALA A 144 27.60 23.94 2.53
N GLN A 145 28.39 25.00 2.35
CA GLN A 145 29.58 25.11 1.50
C GLN A 145 30.71 24.17 1.95
#